data_AF-A0A945Y9S4-F1
#
_entry.id   AF-A0A945Y9S4-F1
#
_cell.length_a   1.000
_cell.length_b   1.000
_cell.length_c   1.000
_cell.angle_alpha   90.00
_cell.angle_beta   90.00
_cell.angle_gamma   90.00
#
_symmetry.space_group_name_H-M   'P 1'
#
loop_
_entity.id
_entity.type
_entity.pdbx_description
1 polymer ?
#
loop_
_entity_poly.entity_id
_entity_poly.type
_entity_poly.pdbx_seq_one_letter_code
_entity_poly.pdbx_strand_id
1 'polypeptide(L)'
;MPELKISGRLSLGFGVLVGVLIIAVGSTLFQVSGVKNITDRIVDLRTPTSQASARLVNNINASLASLRGWMLTGNKAFKAERTAVWADIGKVSADIDTLSAQWTNPKNQAAWTAMKGVLDEFAAAQAKVEAIANTPEEQPATHVLTRDAAPLASILVSEITKIITAEGALPATPERKALLGMMADTRGTTARGLASIRAFLLTGNPKFKKSFHVMWKKNALRFGHLKENKPCLSG
;
A
#
# COMPACT_ATOMS: atom_id res chain seq x y z
N MET A 1 60.44 32.84 64.27
CA MET A 1 59.82 31.77 63.46
C MET A 1 60.57 30.49 63.80
N PRO A 2 59.94 29.46 64.39
CA PRO A 2 60.66 28.26 64.81
C PRO A 2 61.24 27.53 63.60
N GLU A 3 62.54 27.21 63.64
CA GLU A 3 63.19 26.43 62.58
C GLU A 3 62.66 24.99 62.57
N LEU A 4 61.96 24.62 61.51
CA LEU A 4 61.52 23.24 61.26
C LEU A 4 62.75 22.33 61.12
N LYS A 5 62.86 21.31 61.99
CA LYS A 5 63.87 20.24 61.91
C LYS A 5 63.85 19.63 60.50
N ILE A 6 65.00 19.23 59.96
CA ILE A 6 65.18 18.66 58.61
C ILE A 6 64.17 17.53 58.31
N SER A 7 63.87 16.70 59.32
CA SER A 7 62.84 15.65 59.27
C SER A 7 61.43 16.18 58.90
N GLY A 8 61.04 17.35 59.41
CA GLY A 8 59.74 17.98 59.13
C GLY A 8 59.65 18.60 57.73
N ARG A 9 60.76 19.05 57.15
CA ARG A 9 60.80 19.55 55.77
C ARG A 9 60.69 18.41 54.75
N LEU A 10 61.34 17.27 55.05
CA LEU A 10 61.30 16.07 54.21
C LEU A 10 59.91 15.41 54.23
N SER A 11 59.29 15.28 55.41
CA SER A 11 57.94 14.70 55.52
C SER A 11 56.87 15.57 54.87
N LEU A 12 57.02 16.89 54.90
CA LEU A 12 56.10 17.82 54.27
C LEU A 12 56.21 17.78 52.74
N GLY A 13 57.43 17.72 52.19
CA GLY A 13 57.66 17.49 50.76
C GLY A 13 57.10 16.15 50.27
N PHE A 14 57.33 15.08 51.02
CA PHE A 14 56.77 13.76 50.72
C PHE A 14 55.24 13.75 50.81
N GLY A 15 54.66 14.40 51.82
CA GLY A 15 53.22 14.53 51.99
C GLY A 15 52.53 15.28 50.84
N VAL A 16 53.16 16.35 50.33
CA VAL A 16 52.66 17.07 49.14
C VAL A 16 52.70 16.16 47.90
N LEU A 17 53.77 15.40 47.71
CA LEU A 17 53.94 14.50 46.57
C LEU A 17 52.88 13.37 46.60
N VAL A 18 52.64 12.79 47.78
CA VAL A 18 51.58 11.80 48.01
C VAL A 18 50.20 12.44 47.81
N GLY A 19 49.97 13.65 48.30
CA GLY A 19 48.70 14.37 48.14
C GLY A 19 48.36 14.65 46.67
N VAL A 20 49.33 15.11 45.88
CA VAL A 20 49.18 15.31 44.43
C VAL A 20 48.85 13.99 43.73
N LEU A 21 49.51 12.88 44.12
CA LEU A 21 49.23 11.56 43.57
C LEU A 21 47.79 11.10 43.89
N ILE A 22 47.33 11.27 45.13
CA ILE A 22 45.97 10.93 45.56
C ILE A 22 44.93 11.73 44.77
N ILE A 23 45.15 13.03 44.59
CA ILE A 23 44.24 13.90 43.82
C ILE A 23 44.21 13.49 42.35
N ALA A 24 45.38 13.21 41.74
CA ALA A 24 45.47 12.78 40.36
C ALA A 24 44.74 11.45 40.13
N VAL A 25 45.03 10.43 40.96
CA VAL A 25 44.37 9.12 40.87
C VAL A 25 42.87 9.23 41.15
N GLY A 26 42.46 10.01 42.16
CA GLY A 26 41.04 10.25 42.47
C GLY A 26 40.29 10.91 41.32
N SER A 27 40.89 11.93 40.68
CA SER A 27 40.32 12.59 39.49
C SER A 27 40.18 11.63 38.32
N THR A 28 41.20 10.79 38.06
CA THR A 28 41.13 9.77 37.02
C THR A 28 40.03 8.75 37.29
N LEU A 29 39.88 8.24 38.52
CA LEU A 29 38.82 7.30 38.87
C LEU A 29 37.41 7.92 38.70
N PHE A 30 37.25 9.20 39.03
CA PHE A 30 35.98 9.91 38.83
C PHE A 30 35.65 10.08 37.33
N GLN A 31 36.64 10.47 36.52
CA GLN A 31 36.47 10.58 35.07
C GLN A 31 36.18 9.23 34.42
N VAL A 32 36.89 8.17 34.82
CA VAL A 32 36.67 6.79 34.35
C VAL A 32 35.26 6.31 34.70
N SER A 33 34.73 6.67 35.87
CA SER A 33 33.34 6.35 36.25
C SER A 33 32.31 7.07 35.38
N GLY A 34 32.57 8.34 35.01
CA GLY A 34 31.76 9.07 34.04
C GLY A 34 31.80 8.45 32.64
N VAL A 35 32.99 8.03 32.19
CA VAL A 35 33.16 7.32 30.90
C VAL A 35 32.43 5.98 30.91
N LYS A 36 32.53 5.21 32.00
CA LYS A 36 31.83 3.92 32.15
C LYS A 36 30.32 4.08 31.98
N ASN A 37 29.69 5.06 32.66
CA ASN A 37 28.26 5.30 32.53
C ASN A 37 27.84 5.70 31.09
N ILE A 38 28.69 6.42 30.35
CA ILE A 38 28.44 6.76 28.95
C ILE A 38 28.58 5.52 28.06
N THR A 39 29.64 4.73 28.27
CA THR A 39 29.87 3.47 27.55
C THR A 39 28.73 2.48 27.76
N ASP A 40 28.29 2.27 29.00
CA ASP A 40 27.17 1.38 29.34
C ASP A 40 25.89 1.84 28.63
N ARG A 41 25.58 3.15 28.60
CA ARG A 41 24.43 3.68 27.83
C ARG A 41 24.58 3.51 26.31
N ILE A 42 25.79 3.51 25.77
CA ILE A 42 26.01 3.28 24.34
C ILE A 42 25.81 1.80 24.01
N VAL A 43 26.38 0.91 24.82
CA VAL A 43 26.37 -0.54 24.59
C VAL A 43 25.00 -1.16 24.89
N ASP A 44 24.36 -0.76 25.99
CA ASP A 44 23.15 -1.43 26.48
C ASP A 44 21.85 -0.77 26.02
N LEU A 45 21.92 0.48 25.53
CA LEU A 45 20.72 1.23 25.13
C LEU A 45 20.78 1.74 23.69
N ARG A 46 21.79 2.55 23.35
CA ARG A 46 21.81 3.23 22.03
C ARG A 46 22.09 2.26 20.88
N THR A 47 23.03 1.34 21.05
CA THR A 47 23.38 0.36 20.02
C THR A 47 22.23 -0.62 19.76
N PRO A 48 21.61 -1.24 20.79
CA PRO A 48 20.46 -2.11 20.60
C PRO A 48 19.25 -1.38 20.00
N THR A 49 18.99 -0.13 20.44
CA THR A 49 17.91 0.69 19.86
C THR A 49 18.10 0.92 18.37
N SER A 50 19.33 1.25 17.94
CA SER A 50 19.66 1.47 16.53
C SER A 50 19.50 0.18 15.71
N GLN A 51 19.99 -0.96 16.22
CA GLN A 51 19.88 -2.26 15.56
C GLN A 51 18.41 -2.71 15.43
N ALA A 52 17.62 -2.58 16.50
CA ALA A 52 16.20 -2.90 16.47
C ALA A 52 15.44 -2.01 15.49
N SER A 53 15.74 -0.72 15.45
CA SER A 53 15.16 0.22 14.48
C SER A 53 15.52 -0.15 13.03
N ALA A 54 16.78 -0.51 12.76
CA ALA A 54 17.21 -0.95 11.44
C ALA A 54 16.52 -2.25 11.01
N ARG A 55 16.38 -3.21 11.94
CA ARG A 55 15.64 -4.46 11.69
C ARG A 55 14.17 -4.20 11.41
N LEU A 56 13.54 -3.28 12.15
CA LEU A 56 12.15 -2.88 11.92
C LEU A 56 11.97 -2.32 10.50
N VAL A 57 12.86 -1.42 10.06
CA VAL A 57 12.83 -0.87 8.69
C VAL A 57 13.00 -1.98 7.64
N ASN A 58 13.94 -2.90 7.85
CA ASN A 58 14.14 -4.04 6.96
C ASN A 58 12.88 -4.93 6.88
N ASN A 59 12.23 -5.20 8.01
CA ASN A 59 11.02 -6.01 8.05
C ASN A 59 9.83 -5.30 7.38
N ILE A 60 9.68 -3.99 7.55
CA ILE A 60 8.67 -3.20 6.84
C ILE A 60 8.87 -3.36 5.32
N ASN A 61 10.11 -3.20 4.84
CA ASN A 61 10.42 -3.38 3.42
C ASN A 61 10.20 -4.83 2.94
N ALA A 62 10.56 -5.82 3.76
CA ALA A 62 10.31 -7.23 3.46
C ALA A 62 8.81 -7.52 3.34
N SER A 63 7.98 -7.00 4.26
CA SER A 63 6.52 -7.18 4.21
C SER A 63 5.91 -6.64 2.92
N LEU A 64 6.43 -5.51 2.42
CA LEU A 64 6.04 -4.91 1.14
C LEU A 64 6.50 -5.75 -0.05
N ALA A 65 7.73 -6.26 -0.01
CA ALA A 65 8.27 -7.10 -1.06
C ALA A 65 7.46 -8.40 -1.20
N SER A 66 7.16 -9.06 -0.08
CA SER A 66 6.30 -10.24 -0.06
C SER A 66 4.89 -9.92 -0.55
N LEU A 67 4.26 -8.83 -0.10
CA LEU A 67 2.94 -8.45 -0.61
C LEU A 67 2.94 -8.21 -2.13
N ARG A 68 3.96 -7.51 -2.66
CA ARG A 68 4.11 -7.31 -4.09
C ARG A 68 4.33 -8.63 -4.83
N GLY A 69 5.12 -9.54 -4.26
CA GLY A 69 5.31 -10.89 -4.78
C GLY A 69 3.99 -11.64 -4.90
N TRP A 70 3.15 -11.60 -3.86
CA TRP A 70 1.79 -12.16 -3.90
C TRP A 70 0.93 -11.54 -5.00
N MET A 71 0.88 -10.20 -5.08
CA MET A 71 0.07 -9.49 -6.08
C MET A 71 0.47 -9.82 -7.52
N LEU A 72 1.76 -9.99 -7.80
CA LEU A 72 2.25 -10.24 -9.16
C LEU A 72 2.14 -11.70 -9.60
N THR A 73 2.21 -12.64 -8.65
CA THR A 73 2.37 -14.07 -8.97
C THR A 73 1.23 -14.97 -8.50
N GLY A 74 0.43 -14.51 -7.53
CA GLY A 74 -0.54 -15.38 -6.84
C GLY A 74 0.10 -16.54 -6.07
N ASN A 75 1.42 -16.51 -5.82
CA ASN A 75 2.10 -17.57 -5.08
C ASN A 75 1.90 -17.41 -3.58
N LYS A 76 1.21 -18.38 -2.95
CA LYS A 76 0.89 -18.39 -1.52
C LYS A 76 2.11 -18.38 -0.60
N ALA A 77 3.30 -18.77 -1.08
CA ALA A 77 4.54 -18.68 -0.31
C ALA A 77 4.81 -17.25 0.18
N PHE A 78 4.50 -16.24 -0.64
CA PHE A 78 4.67 -14.83 -0.26
C PHE A 78 3.71 -14.40 0.86
N LYS A 79 2.53 -15.01 0.98
CA LYS A 79 1.63 -14.76 2.11
C LYS A 79 2.23 -15.30 3.40
N ALA A 80 2.76 -16.52 3.37
CA ALA A 80 3.40 -17.15 4.51
C ALA A 80 4.64 -16.36 4.96
N GLU A 81 5.48 -15.92 4.00
CA GLU A 81 6.62 -15.04 4.27
C GLU A 81 6.18 -13.73 4.92
N ARG A 82 5.18 -13.06 4.35
CA ARG A 82 4.63 -11.82 4.93
C ARG A 82 4.12 -12.03 6.36
N THR A 83 3.41 -13.12 6.64
CA THR A 83 2.96 -13.46 7.99
C THR A 83 4.15 -13.64 8.95
N ALA A 84 5.20 -14.34 8.52
CA ALA A 84 6.41 -14.50 9.33
C ALA A 84 7.13 -13.18 9.59
N VAL A 85 7.22 -12.31 8.58
CA VAL A 85 7.80 -10.95 8.72
C VAL A 85 7.00 -10.11 9.70
N TRP A 86 5.66 -10.14 9.66
CA TRP A 86 4.82 -9.40 10.62
C TRP A 86 4.96 -9.92 12.05
N ALA A 87 5.15 -11.25 12.23
CA ALA A 87 5.49 -11.79 13.54
C ALA A 87 6.85 -11.26 14.03
N ASP A 88 7.84 -11.09 13.15
CA ASP A 88 9.13 -10.50 13.51
C ASP A 88 9.03 -9.00 13.82
N ILE A 89 8.22 -8.24 13.09
CA ILE A 89 7.88 -6.85 13.41
C ILE A 89 7.32 -6.75 14.83
N GLY A 90 6.41 -7.64 15.21
CA GLY A 90 5.84 -7.69 16.56
C GLY A 90 6.91 -7.92 17.64
N LYS A 91 7.85 -8.84 17.40
CA LYS A 91 8.97 -9.11 18.32
C LYS A 91 9.88 -7.88 18.46
N VAL A 92 10.31 -7.31 17.34
CA VAL A 92 11.19 -6.12 17.32
C VAL A 92 10.49 -4.92 17.97
N SER A 93 9.19 -4.77 17.78
CA SER A 93 8.39 -3.75 18.44
C SER A 93 8.42 -3.90 19.97
N ALA A 94 8.27 -5.13 20.48
CA ALA A 94 8.38 -5.40 21.91
C ALA A 94 9.79 -5.15 22.48
N ASP A 95 10.83 -5.44 21.70
CA ASP A 95 12.22 -5.11 22.06
C ASP A 95 12.40 -3.58 22.17
N ILE A 96 11.87 -2.83 21.21
CA ILE A 96 11.92 -1.36 21.23
C ILE A 96 11.08 -0.81 22.39
N ASP A 97 9.93 -1.39 22.72
CA ASP A 97 9.14 -1.01 23.90
C ASP A 97 10.00 -1.10 25.18
N THR A 98 10.72 -2.20 25.36
CA THR A 98 11.62 -2.42 26.51
C THR A 98 12.74 -1.37 26.55
N LEU A 99 13.39 -1.11 25.42
CA LEU A 99 14.47 -0.12 25.32
C LEU A 99 13.94 1.31 25.53
N SER A 100 12.75 1.61 25.03
CA SER A 100 12.16 2.95 25.06
C SER A 100 11.84 3.45 26.47
N ALA A 101 11.59 2.54 27.41
CA ALA A 101 11.39 2.86 28.82
C ALA A 101 12.59 3.58 29.45
N GLN A 102 13.80 3.34 28.93
CA GLN A 102 15.04 3.93 29.44
C GLN A 102 15.54 5.11 28.59
N TRP A 103 14.80 5.50 27.54
CA TRP A 103 15.18 6.65 26.73
C TRP A 103 15.04 7.96 27.51
N THR A 104 16.09 8.77 27.47
CA THR A 104 16.09 10.08 28.17
C THR A 104 15.47 11.21 27.37
N ASN A 105 15.19 11.01 26.08
CA ASN A 105 14.57 12.03 25.24
C ASN A 105 13.07 11.73 25.09
N PRO A 106 12.17 12.54 25.69
CA PRO A 106 10.72 12.30 25.62
C PRO A 106 10.18 12.37 24.18
N LYS A 107 10.85 13.12 23.29
CA LYS A 107 10.47 13.15 21.86
C LYS A 107 10.63 11.79 21.19
N ASN A 108 11.66 11.01 21.56
CA ASN A 108 11.87 9.69 20.98
C ASN A 108 10.75 8.73 21.43
N GLN A 109 10.38 8.78 22.72
CA GLN A 109 9.27 7.97 23.25
C GLN A 109 7.94 8.32 22.57
N ALA A 110 7.65 9.61 22.39
CA ALA A 110 6.47 10.06 21.67
C ALA A 110 6.47 9.60 20.20
N ALA A 111 7.61 9.69 19.51
CA ALA A 111 7.76 9.23 18.13
C ALA A 111 7.54 7.70 18.01
N TRP A 112 8.06 6.92 18.96
CA TRP A 112 7.83 5.47 18.99
C TRP A 112 6.36 5.13 19.21
N THR A 113 5.69 5.80 20.15
CA THR A 113 4.25 5.63 20.37
C THR A 113 3.44 5.95 19.11
N ALA A 114 3.76 7.04 18.41
CA ALA A 114 3.10 7.38 17.15
C ALA A 114 3.38 6.35 16.05
N MET A 115 4.62 5.84 15.97
CA MET A 115 5.00 4.81 14.99
C MET A 115 4.18 3.53 15.16
N LYS A 116 3.87 3.12 16.39
CA LYS A 116 3.03 1.94 16.64
C LYS A 116 1.64 2.08 16.01
N GLY A 117 1.00 3.24 16.16
CA GLY A 117 -0.28 3.52 15.50
C GLY A 117 -0.17 3.42 13.97
N VAL A 118 0.89 3.99 13.39
CA VAL A 118 1.15 3.90 11.94
C VAL A 118 1.40 2.45 11.50
N LEU A 119 2.10 1.65 12.30
CA LEU A 119 2.33 0.23 12.02
C LEU A 119 1.02 -0.57 11.99
N ASP A 120 0.11 -0.32 12.93
CA ASP A 120 -1.19 -1.00 12.98
C ASP A 120 -2.05 -0.64 11.76
N GLU A 121 -2.12 0.65 11.41
CA GLU A 121 -2.79 1.11 10.19
C GLU A 121 -2.18 0.48 8.94
N PHE A 122 -0.86 0.41 8.87
CA PHE A 122 -0.12 -0.19 7.76
C PHE A 122 -0.39 -1.70 7.65
N ALA A 123 -0.40 -2.43 8.77
CA ALA A 123 -0.73 -3.85 8.82
C ALA A 123 -2.15 -4.11 8.27
N ALA A 124 -3.12 -3.32 8.74
CA ALA A 124 -4.50 -3.41 8.29
C ALA A 124 -4.65 -3.09 6.80
N ALA A 125 -3.95 -2.07 6.30
CA ALA A 125 -3.94 -1.72 4.88
C ALA A 125 -3.36 -2.85 4.03
N GLN A 126 -2.22 -3.43 4.42
CA GLN A 126 -1.64 -4.57 3.72
C GLN A 126 -2.54 -5.80 3.72
N ALA A 127 -3.22 -6.07 4.85
CA ALA A 127 -4.15 -7.19 4.95
C ALA A 127 -5.34 -7.04 4.00
N LYS A 128 -5.89 -5.83 3.86
CA LYS A 128 -6.94 -5.53 2.88
C LYS A 128 -6.47 -5.76 1.44
N VAL A 129 -5.26 -5.31 1.11
CA VAL A 129 -4.67 -5.52 -0.23
C VAL A 129 -4.47 -7.01 -0.50
N GLU A 130 -3.91 -7.76 0.45
CA GLU A 130 -3.69 -9.21 0.29
C GLU A 130 -5.00 -9.99 0.08
N ALA A 131 -6.07 -9.58 0.78
CA ALA A 131 -7.38 -10.22 0.69
C ALA A 131 -8.07 -10.02 -0.68
N ILE A 132 -7.81 -8.89 -1.33
CA ILE A 132 -8.40 -8.52 -2.62
C ILE A 132 -7.50 -8.95 -3.80
N ALA A 133 -6.19 -8.99 -3.61
CA ALA A 133 -5.25 -9.33 -4.68
C ALA A 133 -5.48 -10.76 -5.20
N ASN A 134 -5.42 -10.93 -6.52
CA ASN A 134 -5.72 -12.16 -7.24
C ASN A 134 -7.17 -12.65 -7.09
N THR A 135 -8.11 -11.76 -6.74
CA THR A 135 -9.55 -12.03 -6.75
C THR A 135 -10.28 -11.14 -7.76
N PRO A 136 -11.51 -11.49 -8.21
CA PRO A 136 -12.28 -10.63 -9.11
C PRO A 136 -12.52 -9.21 -8.57
N GLU A 137 -12.57 -9.07 -7.25
CA GLU A 137 -12.74 -7.81 -6.54
C GLU A 137 -11.53 -6.88 -6.68
N GLU A 138 -10.37 -7.38 -7.14
CA GLU A 138 -9.22 -6.55 -7.50
C GLU A 138 -9.55 -5.57 -8.64
N GLN A 139 -10.42 -5.99 -9.56
CA GLN A 139 -10.82 -5.20 -10.73
C GLN A 139 -12.35 -5.14 -10.81
N PRO A 140 -13.03 -4.42 -9.89
CA PRO A 140 -14.48 -4.51 -9.73
C PRO A 140 -15.23 -4.06 -10.98
N ALA A 141 -14.73 -3.05 -11.70
CA ALA A 141 -15.33 -2.59 -12.94
C ALA A 141 -15.19 -3.63 -14.07
N THR A 142 -14.06 -4.32 -14.15
CA THR A 142 -13.86 -5.44 -15.08
C THR A 142 -14.76 -6.60 -14.73
N HIS A 143 -14.92 -6.90 -13.45
CA HIS A 143 -15.84 -7.93 -12.98
C HIS A 143 -17.30 -7.64 -13.36
N VAL A 144 -17.79 -6.42 -13.16
CA VAL A 144 -19.14 -6.01 -13.63
C VAL A 144 -19.26 -6.13 -15.15
N LEU A 145 -18.23 -5.70 -15.89
CA LEU A 145 -18.24 -5.78 -17.36
C LEU A 145 -18.35 -7.23 -17.84
N THR A 146 -17.56 -8.14 -17.28
CA THR A 146 -17.50 -9.54 -17.74
C THR A 146 -18.67 -10.37 -17.23
N ARG A 147 -19.10 -10.17 -15.98
CA ARG A 147 -20.19 -10.93 -15.36
C ARG A 147 -21.56 -10.50 -15.87
N ASP A 148 -21.80 -9.19 -16.00
CA ASP A 148 -23.14 -8.65 -16.25
C ASP A 148 -23.26 -8.02 -17.63
N ALA A 149 -22.45 -7.00 -17.91
CA ALA A 149 -22.69 -6.13 -19.07
C ALA A 149 -22.40 -6.83 -20.41
N ALA A 150 -21.35 -7.66 -20.49
CA ALA A 150 -21.01 -8.38 -21.73
C ALA A 150 -22.05 -9.45 -22.10
N PRO A 151 -22.52 -10.31 -21.17
CA PRO A 151 -23.64 -11.24 -21.45
C PRO A 151 -24.91 -10.52 -21.89
N LEU A 152 -25.32 -9.45 -21.19
CA LEU A 152 -26.51 -8.67 -21.57
C LEU A 152 -26.38 -8.03 -22.96
N ALA A 153 -25.20 -7.49 -23.27
CA ALA A 153 -24.93 -6.94 -24.60
C ALA A 153 -24.95 -8.03 -25.69
N SER A 154 -24.47 -9.24 -25.39
CA SER A 154 -24.54 -10.38 -26.32
C SER A 154 -25.97 -10.77 -26.64
N ILE A 155 -26.83 -10.86 -25.62
CA ILE A 155 -28.27 -11.11 -25.79
C ILE A 155 -28.90 -10.02 -26.66
N LEU A 156 -28.68 -8.75 -26.32
CA LEU A 156 -29.23 -7.61 -27.08
C LEU A 156 -28.81 -7.65 -28.57
N VAL A 157 -27.53 -7.90 -28.84
CA VAL A 157 -27.01 -7.98 -30.21
C VAL A 157 -27.57 -9.18 -30.96
N SER A 158 -27.74 -10.33 -30.29
CA SER A 158 -28.33 -11.53 -30.87
C SER A 158 -29.80 -11.30 -31.25
N GLU A 159 -30.60 -10.78 -30.33
CA GLU A 159 -32.02 -10.52 -30.57
C GLU A 159 -32.23 -9.49 -31.68
N ILE A 160 -31.49 -8.38 -31.68
CA ILE A 160 -31.58 -7.41 -32.79
C ILE A 160 -31.16 -8.05 -34.12
N THR A 161 -30.17 -8.94 -34.10
CA THR A 161 -29.75 -9.64 -35.34
C THR A 161 -30.84 -10.56 -35.86
N LYS A 162 -31.56 -11.29 -34.99
CA LYS A 162 -32.73 -12.08 -35.39
C LYS A 162 -33.80 -11.22 -36.04
N ILE A 163 -34.10 -10.06 -35.46
CA ILE A 163 -35.09 -9.12 -36.02
C ILE A 163 -34.62 -8.59 -37.39
N ILE A 164 -33.34 -8.21 -37.53
CA ILE A 164 -32.77 -7.79 -38.82
C ILE A 164 -32.87 -8.90 -39.87
N THR A 165 -32.58 -10.16 -39.51
CA THR A 165 -32.67 -11.30 -40.42
C THR A 165 -34.11 -11.55 -40.87
N ALA A 166 -35.08 -11.48 -39.95
CA ALA A 166 -36.49 -11.59 -40.29
C ALA A 166 -36.94 -10.45 -41.22
N GLU A 167 -36.51 -9.22 -40.94
CA GLU A 167 -36.81 -8.04 -41.75
C GLU A 167 -36.30 -8.14 -43.19
N GLY A 168 -35.18 -8.83 -43.39
CA GLY A 168 -34.59 -9.05 -44.72
C GLY A 168 -35.43 -9.93 -45.65
N ALA A 169 -36.39 -10.69 -45.14
CA ALA A 169 -37.28 -11.54 -45.94
C ALA A 169 -38.53 -10.81 -46.48
N LEU A 170 -38.70 -9.53 -46.13
CA LEU A 170 -39.93 -8.79 -46.34
C LEU A 170 -39.74 -7.64 -47.35
N PRO A 171 -40.83 -7.11 -47.95
CA PRO A 171 -40.73 -6.06 -48.95
C PRO A 171 -40.05 -4.77 -48.43
N ALA A 172 -39.17 -4.20 -49.24
CA ALA A 172 -38.35 -3.06 -48.85
C ALA A 172 -39.09 -1.71 -48.99
N THR A 173 -40.10 -1.47 -48.15
CA THR A 173 -40.79 -0.17 -48.07
C THR A 173 -39.90 0.92 -47.43
N PRO A 174 -40.20 2.22 -47.64
CA PRO A 174 -39.46 3.30 -46.98
C PRO A 174 -39.40 3.17 -45.45
N GLU A 175 -40.51 2.77 -44.83
CA GLU A 175 -40.65 2.60 -43.38
C GLU A 175 -39.79 1.44 -42.87
N ARG A 176 -39.83 0.31 -43.58
CA ARG A 176 -39.05 -0.90 -43.26
C ARG A 176 -37.54 -0.69 -43.44
N LYS A 177 -37.14 0.07 -44.47
CA LYS A 177 -35.74 0.51 -44.64
C LYS A 177 -35.28 1.38 -43.48
N ALA A 178 -36.11 2.31 -43.01
CA ALA A 178 -35.79 3.14 -41.85
C ALA A 178 -35.65 2.31 -40.57
N LEU A 179 -36.54 1.32 -40.37
CA LEU A 179 -36.50 0.37 -39.25
C LEU A 179 -35.19 -0.45 -39.25
N LEU A 180 -34.79 -0.97 -40.41
CA LEU A 180 -33.53 -1.70 -40.57
C LEU A 180 -32.31 -0.83 -40.22
N GLY A 181 -32.32 0.45 -40.62
CA GLY A 181 -31.31 1.42 -40.24
C GLY A 181 -31.23 1.64 -38.71
N MET A 182 -32.38 1.78 -38.04
CA MET A 182 -32.44 1.94 -36.58
C MET A 182 -31.92 0.71 -35.82
N MET A 183 -32.25 -0.49 -36.30
CA MET A 183 -31.74 -1.75 -35.74
C MET A 183 -30.22 -1.87 -35.93
N ALA A 184 -29.72 -1.60 -37.13
CA ALA A 184 -28.30 -1.63 -37.43
C ALA A 184 -27.50 -0.62 -36.59
N ASP A 185 -28.03 0.60 -36.42
CA ASP A 185 -27.44 1.65 -35.59
C ASP A 185 -27.43 1.26 -34.11
N THR A 186 -28.53 0.70 -33.59
CA THR A 186 -28.60 0.21 -32.20
C THR A 186 -27.56 -0.89 -31.98
N ARG A 187 -27.54 -1.92 -32.83
CA ARG A 187 -26.56 -3.02 -32.76
C ARG A 187 -25.12 -2.50 -32.82
N GLY A 188 -24.83 -1.62 -33.79
CA GLY A 188 -23.49 -1.09 -34.02
C GLY A 188 -22.99 -0.18 -32.90
N THR A 189 -23.86 0.66 -32.33
CA THR A 189 -23.51 1.53 -31.21
C THR A 189 -23.35 0.75 -29.90
N THR A 190 -24.15 -0.29 -29.64
CA THR A 190 -23.95 -1.22 -28.51
C THR A 190 -22.57 -1.88 -28.60
N ALA A 191 -22.25 -2.49 -29.75
CA ALA A 191 -20.97 -3.20 -29.94
C ALA A 191 -19.76 -2.27 -29.76
N ARG A 192 -19.81 -1.06 -30.35
CA ARG A 192 -18.73 -0.06 -30.19
C ARG A 192 -18.65 0.50 -28.78
N GLY A 193 -19.77 0.65 -28.09
CA GLY A 193 -19.81 1.02 -26.67
C GLY A 193 -19.08 -0.02 -25.82
N LEU A 194 -19.47 -1.29 -25.95
CA LEU A 194 -18.85 -2.40 -25.22
C LEU A 194 -17.34 -2.51 -25.50
N ALA A 195 -16.93 -2.40 -26.76
CA ALA A 195 -15.51 -2.39 -27.12
C ALA A 195 -14.75 -1.21 -26.50
N SER A 196 -15.36 -0.02 -26.48
CA SER A 196 -14.74 1.18 -25.90
C SER A 196 -14.58 1.06 -24.39
N ILE A 197 -15.60 0.60 -23.65
CA ILE A 197 -15.46 0.45 -22.20
C ILE A 197 -14.45 -0.65 -21.84
N ARG A 198 -14.42 -1.76 -22.59
CA ARG A 198 -13.40 -2.80 -22.42
C ARG A 198 -11.98 -2.25 -22.65
N ALA A 199 -11.78 -1.47 -23.72
CA ALA A 199 -10.49 -0.85 -24.01
C ALA A 199 -10.08 0.14 -22.92
N PHE A 200 -11.03 0.89 -22.34
CA PHE A 200 -10.75 1.77 -21.20
C PHE A 200 -10.30 0.97 -19.97
N LEU A 201 -11.01 -0.12 -19.61
CA LEU A 201 -10.65 -0.95 -18.45
C LEU A 201 -9.30 -1.65 -18.59
N LEU A 202 -8.91 -1.99 -19.83
CA LEU A 202 -7.60 -2.62 -20.10
C LEU A 202 -6.43 -1.63 -20.11
N THR A 203 -6.65 -0.38 -20.51
CA THR A 203 -5.55 0.56 -20.81
C THR A 203 -5.52 1.79 -19.89
N GLY A 204 -6.60 2.07 -19.17
CA GLY A 204 -6.79 3.33 -18.45
C GLY A 204 -6.89 4.58 -19.35
N ASN A 205 -6.85 4.44 -20.69
CA ASN A 205 -6.75 5.58 -21.59
C ASN A 205 -8.09 6.35 -21.70
N PRO A 206 -8.14 7.64 -21.31
CA PRO A 206 -9.39 8.42 -21.25
C PRO A 206 -10.08 8.59 -22.62
N LYS A 207 -9.36 8.42 -23.74
CA LYS A 207 -9.93 8.42 -25.08
C LYS A 207 -11.04 7.37 -25.21
N PHE A 208 -10.83 6.17 -24.68
CA PHE A 208 -11.81 5.09 -24.76
C PHE A 208 -13.03 5.35 -23.86
N LYS A 209 -12.85 5.98 -22.70
CA LYS A 209 -13.97 6.46 -21.87
C LYS A 209 -14.83 7.48 -22.65
N LYS A 210 -14.20 8.44 -23.33
CA LYS A 210 -14.90 9.42 -24.18
C LYS A 210 -15.64 8.72 -25.33
N SER A 211 -15.00 7.77 -26.01
CA SER A 211 -15.63 6.98 -27.08
C SER A 211 -16.84 6.19 -26.57
N PHE A 212 -16.75 5.58 -25.38
CA PHE A 212 -17.88 4.91 -24.74
C PHE A 212 -19.06 5.87 -24.55
N HIS A 213 -18.83 7.05 -23.96
CA HIS A 213 -19.90 8.03 -23.77
C HIS A 213 -20.55 8.49 -25.09
N VAL A 214 -19.75 8.70 -26.15
CA VAL A 214 -20.28 9.05 -27.47
C VAL A 214 -21.17 7.92 -28.01
N MET A 215 -20.71 6.67 -27.95
CA MET A 215 -21.47 5.52 -28.43
C MET A 215 -22.71 5.27 -27.59
N TRP A 216 -22.63 5.43 -26.28
CA TRP A 216 -23.76 5.28 -25.36
C TRP A 216 -24.85 6.32 -25.60
N LYS A 217 -24.46 7.60 -25.77
CA LYS A 217 -25.41 8.66 -26.12
C LYS A 217 -26.11 8.38 -27.45
N LYS A 218 -25.37 7.94 -28.47
CA LYS A 218 -25.95 7.54 -29.77
C LYS A 218 -26.87 6.33 -29.61
N ASN A 219 -26.46 5.33 -28.84
CA ASN A 219 -27.26 4.13 -28.59
C ASN A 219 -28.59 4.45 -27.92
N ALA A 220 -28.59 5.27 -26.87
CA ALA A 220 -29.79 5.67 -26.15
C ALA A 220 -30.81 6.34 -27.09
N LEU A 221 -30.35 7.24 -27.97
CA LEU A 221 -31.21 7.88 -28.98
C LEU A 221 -31.77 6.86 -29.98
N ARG A 222 -30.91 6.00 -30.55
CA ARG A 222 -31.30 5.04 -31.59
C ARG A 222 -32.21 3.93 -31.08
N PHE A 223 -31.95 3.46 -29.87
CA PHE A 223 -32.82 2.52 -29.20
C PHE A 223 -34.16 3.16 -28.82
N GLY A 224 -34.17 4.45 -28.47
CA GLY A 224 -35.40 5.24 -28.31
C GLY A 224 -36.25 5.23 -29.57
N HIS A 225 -35.68 5.61 -30.72
CA HIS A 225 -36.40 5.58 -32.00
C HIS A 225 -36.89 4.18 -32.36
N LEU A 226 -36.09 3.14 -32.11
CA LEU A 226 -36.49 1.75 -32.37
C LEU A 226 -37.70 1.34 -31.51
N LYS A 227 -37.76 1.79 -30.25
CA LYS A 227 -38.92 1.53 -29.37
C LYS A 227 -40.19 2.23 -29.85
N GLU A 228 -40.06 3.47 -30.33
CA GLU A 228 -41.19 4.23 -30.88
C GLU A 228 -41.77 3.57 -32.14
N ASN A 229 -40.93 2.92 -32.94
CA ASN A 229 -41.32 2.20 -34.16
C ASN A 229 -41.70 0.73 -33.92
N LYS A 230 -41.96 0.33 -32.67
CA LYS A 230 -42.42 -1.01 -32.31
C LYS A 230 -43.71 -1.46 -33.04
N PRO A 231 -44.69 -0.60 -33.34
CA PRO A 231 -45.88 -0.99 -34.10
C PRO A 231 -45.55 -1.57 -35.49
N CYS A 232 -44.49 -1.07 -36.14
CA CYS A 232 -44.03 -1.54 -37.45
C CYS A 232 -43.37 -2.92 -37.42
N LEU A 233 -43.05 -3.45 -36.23
CA LEU A 233 -42.51 -4.80 -36.03
C LEU A 233 -43.61 -5.87 -35.90
N SER A 234 -44.88 -5.47 -35.84
CA SER A 234 -46.02 -6.36 -35.54
C SER A 234 -46.88 -6.70 -36.77
N GLY A 235 -46.42 -6.34 -37.97
CA GLY A 235 -47.15 -6.50 -39.23
C GLY A 235 -46.33 -7.19 -40.31
#